data_AF-A0A348RZN5-F1
#
_entry.id   AF-A0A348RZN5-F1
#
_cell.length_a   1.000
_cell.length_b   1.000
_cell.length_c   1.000
_cell.angle_alpha   90.00
_cell.angle_beta   90.00
_cell.angle_gamma   90.00
#
_symmetry.space_group_name_H-M   'P 1'
#
loop_
_entity.id
_entity.type
_entity.pdbx_description
1 polymer ?
#
loop_
_entity_poly.entity_id
_entity_poly.type
_entity_poly.pdbx_seq_one_letter_code
_entity_poly.pdbx_strand_id
1 'polypeptide(L)'
;VSYASYRVAKLMEELIQYAPDIFVIYTGHNEFLEERIYGKVPKVPRSLKGLTRLARNFRSASLIKKTVSPLTSAGKEDAKASRLLKGEVDALLDNSVGPNVYTRDKEAQARAMEHYRFNLLRMVDMAESVGAHVMLVTPSDNLRDVSPFKSDFNEKLSLEQRKLWKQYYDQARQAYAEQNAELALQSIAAAEAIDALPASLHFVKGRIFEAIGKMDEAVKSYKRARDEDVCPLRALSPVQSILADVVSDTEVPLVDFVALQSRLSRNGIPGSDVFLDHVHPTIESHRLLALELLGTMDRNNWINLKEEGLLVAKVTKSVMDGVDRAEHAFAMMNLAKVLGWAGKRQEAYDASKKSVELNSKSPNGQFQAGLAAFLADKLDEAMMHYRHALRLDPSHSDAHCNLGGLLEDNGEIESAVHHFEKALLHGGEHGRERNKQNLANALKKMDQKNPNSISN
;
A
#
# COMPACT_ATOMS: atom_id res chain seq x y z
N VAL A 1 0.57 -4.32 -11.24
CA VAL A 1 1.47 -4.64 -10.10
C VAL A 1 2.68 -3.73 -10.22
N SER A 2 2.95 -2.90 -9.21
CA SER A 2 4.04 -1.94 -9.30
C SER A 2 5.38 -2.61 -8.98
N TYR A 3 6.28 -2.61 -9.95
CA TYR A 3 7.66 -3.07 -9.78
C TYR A 3 8.58 -1.88 -9.58
N ALA A 4 9.68 -2.10 -8.88
CA ALA A 4 10.76 -1.14 -8.76
C ALA A 4 11.47 -0.90 -10.10
N SER A 5 12.02 0.29 -10.26
CA SER A 5 12.62 0.80 -11.50
C SER A 5 13.75 -0.10 -12.01
N TYR A 6 14.51 -0.72 -11.12
CA TYR A 6 15.61 -1.61 -11.49
C TYR A 6 15.12 -2.91 -12.13
N ARG A 7 13.94 -3.43 -11.75
CA ARG A 7 13.33 -4.60 -12.40
C ARG A 7 12.71 -4.20 -13.72
N VAL A 8 12.04 -3.04 -13.77
CA VAL A 8 11.45 -2.51 -15.01
C VAL A 8 12.54 -2.25 -16.05
N ALA A 9 13.68 -1.66 -15.65
CA ALA A 9 14.81 -1.44 -16.54
C ALA A 9 15.38 -2.75 -17.10
N LYS A 10 15.55 -3.78 -16.26
CA LYS A 10 15.99 -5.11 -16.70
C LYS A 10 14.99 -5.73 -17.67
N LEU A 11 13.70 -5.66 -17.38
CA LEU A 11 12.65 -6.14 -18.28
C LEU A 11 12.69 -5.42 -19.63
N MET A 12 12.92 -4.09 -19.63
CA MET A 12 13.06 -3.34 -20.88
C MET A 12 14.24 -3.81 -21.74
N GLU A 13 15.35 -4.27 -21.16
CA GLU A 13 16.48 -4.83 -21.95
C GLU A 13 16.08 -6.05 -22.80
N GLU A 14 15.11 -6.82 -22.32
CA GLU A 14 14.53 -7.94 -23.06
C GLU A 14 13.46 -7.44 -24.04
N LEU A 15 12.61 -6.51 -23.61
CA LEU A 15 11.49 -6.01 -24.42
C LEU A 15 11.93 -5.22 -25.65
N ILE A 16 13.08 -4.54 -25.63
CA ILE A 16 13.58 -3.82 -26.82
C ILE A 16 13.82 -4.74 -28.02
N GLN A 17 14.02 -6.04 -27.80
CA GLN A 17 14.22 -7.03 -28.88
C GLN A 17 12.94 -7.26 -29.70
N TYR A 18 11.78 -6.90 -29.16
CA TYR A 18 10.49 -7.01 -29.84
C TYR A 18 10.14 -5.77 -30.68
N ALA A 19 11.06 -4.79 -30.79
CA ALA A 19 10.89 -3.55 -31.55
C ALA A 19 9.54 -2.84 -31.29
N PRO A 20 9.23 -2.50 -30.02
CA PRO A 20 7.95 -1.88 -29.68
C PRO A 20 7.84 -0.45 -30.23
N ASP A 21 6.63 -0.03 -30.55
CA ASP A 21 6.37 1.35 -31.00
C ASP A 21 6.40 2.36 -29.84
N ILE A 22 5.94 1.95 -28.65
CA ILE A 22 5.79 2.82 -27.48
C ILE A 22 6.11 2.06 -26.19
N PHE A 23 6.85 2.72 -25.28
CA PHE A 23 6.95 2.34 -23.87
C PHE A 23 6.17 3.31 -22.99
N VAL A 24 5.28 2.77 -22.16
CA VAL A 24 4.63 3.50 -21.06
C VAL A 24 5.27 3.06 -19.75
N ILE A 25 6.05 3.94 -19.13
CA ILE A 25 6.82 3.61 -17.93
C ILE A 25 6.08 4.12 -16.69
N TYR A 26 5.51 3.19 -15.93
CA TYR A 26 4.91 3.44 -14.61
C TYR A 26 5.65 2.64 -13.53
N THR A 27 6.52 3.32 -12.79
CA THR A 27 7.39 2.74 -11.75
C THR A 27 7.57 3.72 -10.59
N GLY A 28 8.12 3.26 -9.47
CA GLY A 28 8.56 4.10 -8.35
C GLY A 28 7.97 3.70 -7.00
N HIS A 29 6.94 2.84 -6.99
CA HIS A 29 6.63 2.08 -5.77
C HIS A 29 7.64 0.93 -5.63
N ASN A 30 7.77 0.38 -4.42
CA ASN A 30 8.62 -0.79 -4.15
C ASN A 30 10.13 -0.64 -4.45
N GLU A 31 10.66 0.59 -4.62
CA GLU A 31 12.12 0.83 -4.78
C GLU A 31 12.98 0.29 -3.61
N PHE A 32 12.33 -0.06 -2.51
CA PHE A 32 12.91 -0.56 -1.26
C PHE A 32 12.50 -2.00 -0.92
N LEU A 33 11.84 -2.71 -1.83
CA LEU A 33 11.28 -4.05 -1.55
C LEU A 33 12.35 -5.13 -1.28
N GLU A 34 13.56 -4.94 -1.80
CA GLU A 34 14.68 -5.88 -1.74
C GLU A 34 15.91 -5.24 -1.11
N GLU A 35 16.69 -6.03 -0.36
CA GLU A 35 18.00 -5.60 0.13
C GLU A 35 18.96 -5.40 -1.05
N ARG A 36 19.45 -4.17 -1.23
CA ARG A 36 20.38 -3.83 -2.31
C ARG A 36 21.59 -3.06 -1.81
N ILE A 37 22.73 -3.43 -2.40
CA ILE A 37 23.95 -2.64 -2.35
C ILE A 37 23.91 -1.65 -3.52
N TYR A 38 23.29 -0.50 -3.29
CA TYR A 38 23.44 0.66 -4.17
C TYR A 38 24.80 1.30 -3.88
N GLY A 39 25.67 1.45 -4.87
CA GLY A 39 26.87 2.28 -4.72
C GLY A 39 26.78 3.60 -5.46
N LYS A 40 27.91 4.29 -5.59
CA LYS A 40 27.95 5.71 -5.98
C LYS A 40 27.73 5.90 -7.48
N VAL A 41 26.66 6.61 -7.83
CA VAL A 41 26.39 7.03 -9.21
C VAL A 41 27.27 8.22 -9.60
N PRO A 42 28.06 8.17 -10.69
CA PRO A 42 28.88 9.29 -11.12
C PRO A 42 28.05 10.52 -11.47
N LYS A 43 28.41 11.68 -10.90
CA LYS A 43 27.78 12.97 -11.22
C LYS A 43 28.32 13.48 -12.56
N VAL A 44 27.51 13.43 -13.61
CA VAL A 44 27.85 14.06 -14.90
C VAL A 44 27.60 15.58 -14.81
N PRO A 45 28.61 16.43 -15.06
CA PRO A 45 28.45 17.90 -15.00
C PRO A 45 27.40 18.42 -15.96
N ARG A 46 26.57 19.40 -15.53
CA ARG A 46 25.51 20.00 -16.38
C ARG A 46 26.04 20.56 -17.71
N SER A 47 27.27 21.05 -17.76
CA SER A 47 27.93 21.57 -18.97
C SER A 47 28.22 20.48 -20.02
N LEU A 48 28.46 19.23 -19.60
CA LEU A 48 28.69 18.10 -20.50
C LEU A 48 27.40 17.51 -21.08
N LYS A 49 26.23 17.77 -20.45
CA LYS A 49 24.91 17.32 -20.94
C LYS A 49 24.46 18.00 -22.24
N GLY A 50 24.89 19.25 -22.50
CA GLY A 50 24.58 19.98 -23.74
C GLY A 50 25.31 19.43 -24.96
N LEU A 51 26.54 18.94 -24.76
CA LEU A 51 27.38 18.35 -25.81
C LEU A 51 26.86 16.99 -26.29
N THR A 52 26.31 16.17 -25.38
CA THR A 52 25.67 14.88 -25.75
C THR A 52 24.38 15.08 -26.54
N ARG A 53 23.65 16.19 -26.34
CA ARG A 53 22.43 16.54 -27.08
C ARG A 53 22.73 16.98 -28.52
N LEU A 54 23.81 17.74 -28.75
CA LEU A 54 24.28 18.11 -30.10
C LEU A 54 24.82 16.90 -30.88
N ALA A 55 25.48 15.96 -30.19
CA ALA A 55 25.95 14.73 -30.82
C ALA A 55 24.79 13.84 -31.31
N ARG A 56 23.58 13.93 -30.72
CA ARG A 56 22.40 13.10 -31.03
C ARG A 56 21.95 13.15 -32.49
N ASN A 57 22.29 14.21 -33.23
CA ASN A 57 22.00 14.37 -34.66
C ASN A 57 23.05 13.73 -35.58
N PHE A 58 24.14 13.18 -35.03
CA PHE A 58 25.17 12.49 -35.80
C PHE A 58 25.10 10.98 -35.56
N ARG A 59 25.07 10.20 -36.65
CA ARG A 59 25.06 8.71 -36.63
C ARG A 59 26.21 8.11 -35.80
N SER A 60 27.28 8.87 -35.53
CA SER A 60 28.43 8.49 -34.71
C SER A 60 28.23 8.65 -33.19
N ALA A 61 27.15 9.28 -32.72
CA ALA A 61 26.90 9.40 -31.27
C ALA A 61 26.57 8.07 -30.59
N SER A 62 26.10 7.07 -31.33
CA SER A 62 25.92 5.72 -30.79
C SER A 62 27.24 5.09 -30.36
N LEU A 63 28.36 5.40 -31.04
CA LEU A 63 29.69 4.92 -30.67
C LEU A 63 30.23 5.59 -29.40
N ILE A 64 29.95 6.88 -29.20
CA ILE A 64 30.37 7.61 -27.99
C ILE A 64 29.55 7.13 -26.77
N LYS A 65 28.26 6.83 -26.96
CA LYS A 65 27.40 6.28 -25.91
C LYS A 65 27.83 4.85 -25.49
N LYS A 66 28.20 4.00 -26.46
CA LYS A 66 28.60 2.59 -26.23
C LYS A 66 29.97 2.45 -25.56
N THR A 67 30.83 3.46 -25.68
CA THR A 67 32.17 3.48 -25.09
C THR A 67 32.18 4.08 -23.68
N VAL A 68 31.27 5.00 -23.36
CA VAL A 68 31.27 5.68 -22.05
C VAL A 68 30.41 4.97 -20.99
N SER A 69 29.30 4.30 -21.36
CA SER A 69 28.40 3.69 -20.36
C SER A 69 29.03 2.57 -19.51
N PRO A 70 29.89 1.66 -20.03
CA PRO A 70 30.47 0.57 -19.24
C PRO A 70 31.65 1.01 -18.36
N LEU A 71 32.20 2.21 -18.58
CA LEU A 71 33.40 2.71 -17.89
C LEU A 71 33.08 3.55 -16.64
N THR A 72 31.81 3.75 -16.33
CA THR A 72 31.35 4.42 -15.11
C THR A 72 31.23 3.42 -13.94
N SER A 73 31.52 3.85 -12.70
CA SER A 73 31.32 2.99 -11.50
C SER A 73 29.87 2.50 -11.36
N ALA A 74 28.90 3.32 -11.76
CA ALA A 74 27.49 2.95 -11.84
C ALA A 74 27.24 1.76 -12.78
N GLY A 75 27.86 1.72 -13.96
CA GLY A 75 27.73 0.58 -14.88
C GLY A 75 28.29 -0.73 -14.34
N LYS A 76 29.36 -0.67 -13.53
CA LYS A 76 29.94 -1.87 -12.87
C LYS A 76 29.09 -2.37 -11.71
N GLU A 77 28.51 -1.47 -10.93
CA GLU A 77 27.63 -1.83 -9.81
C GLU A 77 26.25 -2.29 -10.28
N ASP A 78 25.70 -1.67 -11.32
CA ASP A 78 24.49 -2.15 -11.97
C ASP A 78 24.70 -3.54 -12.61
N ALA A 79 25.84 -3.78 -13.25
CA ALA A 79 26.19 -5.13 -13.71
C ALA A 79 26.30 -6.15 -12.56
N LYS A 80 26.79 -5.72 -11.39
CA LYS A 80 26.83 -6.57 -10.18
C LYS A 80 25.41 -6.80 -9.62
N ALA A 81 24.56 -5.78 -9.58
CA ALA A 81 23.18 -5.88 -9.11
C ALA A 81 22.30 -6.69 -10.07
N SER A 82 22.51 -6.57 -11.39
CA SER A 82 21.85 -7.36 -12.43
C SER A 82 22.16 -8.85 -12.30
N ARG A 83 23.40 -9.21 -11.91
CA ARG A 83 23.81 -10.58 -11.58
C ARG A 83 23.17 -11.12 -10.29
N LEU A 84 22.77 -10.25 -9.37
CA LEU A 84 22.12 -10.62 -8.09
C LEU A 84 20.61 -10.78 -8.25
N LEU A 85 20.00 -10.19 -9.28
CA LEU A 85 18.57 -10.34 -9.57
C LEU A 85 18.25 -11.74 -10.10
N LYS A 86 17.74 -12.60 -9.21
CA LYS A 86 17.03 -13.83 -9.59
C LYS A 86 15.78 -13.50 -10.42
N GLY A 87 15.28 -14.48 -11.17
CA GLY A 87 14.05 -14.34 -11.96
C GLY A 87 12.83 -14.02 -11.10
N GLU A 88 12.78 -14.58 -9.89
CA GLU A 88 11.73 -14.30 -8.90
C GLU A 88 12.07 -13.07 -8.04
N VAL A 89 11.04 -12.43 -7.49
CA VAL A 89 11.19 -11.35 -6.50
C VAL A 89 11.47 -12.00 -5.14
N ASP A 90 12.57 -11.60 -4.50
CA ASP A 90 12.97 -12.05 -3.15
C ASP A 90 12.73 -10.90 -2.17
N ALA A 91 11.46 -10.68 -1.80
CA ALA A 91 11.10 -9.52 -1.01
C ALA A 91 11.57 -9.69 0.45
N LEU A 92 11.95 -8.59 1.10
CA LEU A 92 12.34 -8.62 2.52
C LEU A 92 11.22 -9.16 3.44
N LEU A 93 9.98 -8.98 3.01
CA LEU A 93 8.79 -9.48 3.70
C LEU A 93 8.61 -11.00 3.56
N ASP A 94 9.16 -11.64 2.53
CA ASP A 94 9.01 -13.10 2.33
C ASP A 94 9.81 -13.88 3.38
N ASN A 95 10.88 -13.28 3.89
CA ASN A 95 11.79 -13.88 4.87
C ASN A 95 11.48 -13.42 6.31
N SER A 96 10.36 -12.73 6.56
CA SER A 96 10.08 -12.16 7.87
C SER A 96 8.61 -12.09 8.28
N VAL A 97 8.39 -12.00 9.59
CA VAL A 97 7.05 -11.78 10.15
C VAL A 97 6.74 -10.28 10.09
N GLY A 98 6.23 -9.84 8.93
CA GLY A 98 5.75 -8.48 8.70
C GLY A 98 6.87 -7.43 8.54
N PRO A 99 6.55 -6.13 8.64
CA PRO A 99 7.45 -5.04 8.24
C PRO A 99 8.66 -4.83 9.18
N ASN A 100 8.86 -5.69 10.18
CA ASN A 100 9.84 -5.50 11.24
C ASN A 100 11.29 -5.46 10.75
N VAL A 101 11.61 -6.13 9.64
CA VAL A 101 12.95 -6.14 9.02
C VAL A 101 13.40 -4.77 8.54
N TYR A 102 12.45 -3.89 8.18
CA TYR A 102 12.78 -2.57 7.68
C TYR A 102 13.33 -1.68 8.79
N THR A 103 14.47 -1.04 8.56
CA THR A 103 15.05 -0.02 9.45
C THR A 103 15.20 1.30 8.71
N ARG A 104 15.25 2.39 9.48
CA ARG A 104 15.38 3.73 8.89
C ARG A 104 16.82 3.97 8.48
N ASP A 105 17.09 3.98 7.17
CA ASP A 105 18.38 4.33 6.60
C ASP A 105 18.21 5.45 5.55
N LYS A 106 18.46 6.69 5.96
CA LYS A 106 18.35 7.86 5.06
C LYS A 106 19.44 7.86 3.98
N GLU A 107 20.58 7.22 4.21
CA GLU A 107 21.62 7.13 3.18
C GLU A 107 21.26 6.10 2.12
N ALA A 108 20.77 4.92 2.51
CA ALA A 108 20.23 3.94 1.57
C ALA A 108 19.03 4.53 0.80
N GLN A 109 18.18 5.30 1.47
CA GLN A 109 17.09 6.03 0.82
C GLN A 109 17.61 6.97 -0.26
N ALA A 110 18.61 7.80 0.04
CA ALA A 110 19.21 8.71 -0.93
C ALA A 110 19.84 7.96 -2.11
N ARG A 111 20.57 6.86 -1.85
CA ARG A 111 21.17 6.03 -2.91
C ARG A 111 20.10 5.38 -3.81
N ALA A 112 19.02 4.87 -3.23
CA ALA A 112 17.90 4.32 -4.01
C ALA A 112 17.27 5.38 -4.92
N MET A 113 17.15 6.63 -4.45
CA MET A 113 16.64 7.74 -5.27
C MET A 113 17.62 8.11 -6.41
N GLU A 114 18.93 8.10 -6.16
CA GLU A 114 19.93 8.29 -7.22
C GLU A 114 19.84 7.18 -8.29
N HIS A 115 19.68 5.92 -7.86
CA HIS A 115 19.51 4.77 -8.75
C HIS A 115 18.18 4.81 -9.51
N TYR A 116 17.09 5.23 -8.87
CA TYR A 116 15.81 5.45 -9.52
C TYR A 116 15.94 6.42 -10.71
N ARG A 117 16.59 7.57 -10.48
CA ARG A 117 16.88 8.55 -11.54
C ARG A 117 17.72 7.95 -12.67
N PHE A 118 18.76 7.20 -12.33
CA PHE A 118 19.62 6.52 -13.30
C PHE A 118 18.82 5.54 -14.16
N ASN A 119 17.97 4.71 -13.55
CA ASN A 119 17.15 3.74 -14.27
C ASN A 119 16.15 4.39 -15.20
N LEU A 120 15.50 5.50 -14.80
CA LEU A 120 14.60 6.24 -15.69
C LEU A 120 15.31 6.74 -16.95
N LEU A 121 16.47 7.39 -16.80
CA LEU A 121 17.27 7.86 -17.94
C LEU A 121 17.72 6.71 -18.84
N ARG A 122 18.14 5.59 -18.22
CA ARG A 122 18.53 4.38 -18.95
C ARG A 122 17.36 3.80 -19.75
N MET A 123 16.16 3.74 -19.17
CA MET A 123 14.96 3.24 -19.87
C MET A 123 14.58 4.13 -21.04
N VAL A 124 14.63 5.46 -20.88
CA VAL A 124 14.46 6.40 -21.99
C VAL A 124 15.50 6.16 -23.09
N ASP A 125 16.77 6.03 -22.72
CA ASP A 125 17.86 5.75 -23.67
C ASP A 125 17.65 4.43 -24.43
N MET A 126 17.14 3.38 -23.77
CA MET A 126 16.85 2.09 -24.40
C MET A 126 15.70 2.20 -25.40
N ALA A 127 14.60 2.87 -25.03
CA ALA A 127 13.48 3.11 -25.93
C ALA A 127 13.91 3.88 -27.19
N GLU A 128 14.63 4.99 -27.00
CA GLU A 128 15.14 5.81 -28.11
C GLU A 128 16.09 5.02 -29.04
N SER A 129 16.86 4.06 -28.50
CA SER A 129 17.83 3.27 -29.28
C SER A 129 17.19 2.36 -30.33
N VAL A 130 15.92 2.00 -30.14
CA VAL A 130 15.13 1.19 -31.08
C VAL A 130 14.07 2.01 -31.82
N GLY A 131 14.06 3.34 -31.64
CA GLY A 131 13.11 4.23 -32.29
C GLY A 131 11.71 4.23 -31.66
N ALA A 132 11.55 3.64 -30.48
CA ALA A 132 10.27 3.63 -29.76
C ALA A 132 9.98 4.99 -29.13
N HIS A 133 8.72 5.41 -29.14
CA HIS A 133 8.27 6.50 -28.28
C HIS A 133 8.32 6.07 -26.81
N VAL A 134 8.45 7.04 -25.91
CA VAL A 134 8.44 6.78 -24.47
C VAL A 134 7.68 7.88 -23.74
N MET A 135 6.84 7.48 -22.79
CA MET A 135 6.20 8.39 -21.85
C MET A 135 6.35 7.86 -20.42
N LEU A 136 6.39 8.79 -19.48
CA LEU A 136 6.49 8.49 -18.05
C LEU A 136 5.13 8.75 -17.38
N VAL A 137 4.84 8.00 -16.32
CA VAL A 137 3.62 8.17 -15.50
C VAL A 137 4.02 8.47 -14.06
N THR A 138 3.50 9.54 -13.44
CA THR A 138 3.75 9.80 -12.02
C THR A 138 3.11 8.71 -11.16
N PRO A 139 3.84 8.06 -10.24
CA PRO A 139 3.21 7.11 -9.34
C PRO A 139 2.32 7.82 -8.32
N SER A 140 1.08 7.36 -8.22
CA SER A 140 0.08 7.84 -7.27
C SER A 140 -0.28 6.73 -6.29
N ASP A 141 -0.74 7.11 -5.10
CA ASP A 141 -0.96 6.21 -3.97
C ASP A 141 -2.14 6.65 -3.11
N ASN A 142 -2.67 5.72 -2.30
CA ASN A 142 -3.69 6.03 -1.31
C ASN A 142 -3.04 6.72 -0.11
N LEU A 143 -3.19 8.05 -0.05
CA LEU A 143 -2.66 8.89 1.02
C LEU A 143 -3.60 8.93 2.22
N ARG A 144 -4.91 8.99 1.98
CA ARG A 144 -5.93 9.31 3.00
C ARG A 144 -6.31 8.14 3.89
N ASP A 145 -6.44 6.96 3.30
CA ASP A 145 -7.11 5.81 3.93
C ASP A 145 -6.15 4.65 4.23
N VAL A 146 -4.86 4.80 3.93
CA VAL A 146 -3.83 3.81 4.28
C VAL A 146 -2.79 4.41 5.21
N SER A 147 -2.79 3.92 6.45
CA SER A 147 -1.81 4.28 7.47
C SER A 147 -0.39 3.85 7.07
N PRO A 148 0.66 4.32 7.76
CA PRO A 148 2.01 3.79 7.55
C PRO A 148 2.11 2.29 7.87
N PHE A 149 3.01 1.57 7.22
CA PHE A 149 3.28 0.15 7.48
C PHE A 149 4.17 -0.04 8.70
N LYS A 150 5.15 0.85 8.91
CA LYS A 150 6.00 0.84 10.10
C LYS A 150 6.34 2.26 10.56
N SER A 151 6.27 2.47 11.87
CA SER A 151 6.50 3.77 12.49
C SER A 151 7.41 3.60 13.69
N ASP A 152 8.67 4.05 13.55
CA ASP A 152 9.67 3.99 14.62
C ASP A 152 10.03 5.38 15.14
N PHE A 153 10.45 5.40 16.40
CA PHE A 153 11.05 6.57 17.04
C PHE A 153 12.48 6.81 16.57
N ASN A 154 13.00 8.00 16.84
CA ASN A 154 14.42 8.25 16.87
C ASN A 154 15.12 7.28 17.84
N GLU A 155 16.17 6.60 17.38
CA GLU A 155 16.93 5.66 18.20
C GLU A 155 17.50 6.30 19.48
N LYS A 156 17.80 7.61 19.43
CA LYS A 156 18.37 8.38 20.54
C LYS A 156 17.36 8.77 21.63
N LEU A 157 16.07 8.55 21.42
CA LEU A 157 15.04 8.92 22.39
C LEU A 157 15.08 8.02 23.64
N SER A 158 15.05 8.62 24.83
CA SER A 158 14.98 7.88 26.09
C SER A 158 13.64 7.17 26.28
N LEU A 159 13.60 6.15 27.14
CA LEU A 159 12.36 5.43 27.44
C LEU A 159 11.26 6.34 28.00
N GLU A 160 11.63 7.30 28.85
CA GLU A 160 10.67 8.26 29.43
C GLU A 160 10.13 9.22 28.37
N GLN A 161 10.96 9.68 27.44
CA GLN A 161 10.50 10.49 26.31
C GLN A 161 9.53 9.70 25.41
N ARG A 162 9.82 8.42 25.14
CA ARG A 162 8.92 7.56 24.34
C ARG A 162 7.58 7.34 25.03
N LYS A 163 7.57 7.14 26.35
CA LYS A 163 6.34 7.01 27.13
C LYS A 163 5.52 8.31 27.08
N LEU A 164 6.16 9.45 27.30
CA LEU A 164 5.49 10.75 27.27
C LEU A 164 4.94 11.07 25.88
N TRP A 165 5.72 10.78 24.83
CA TRP A 165 5.26 10.89 23.44
C TRP A 165 4.01 10.05 23.21
N LYS A 166 4.01 8.80 23.68
CA LYS A 166 2.88 7.88 23.54
C LYS A 166 1.64 8.39 24.25
N GLN A 167 1.78 8.97 25.45
CA GLN A 167 0.67 9.58 26.17
C GLN A 167 0.02 10.71 25.36
N TYR A 168 0.82 11.62 24.80
CA TYR A 168 0.29 12.70 23.96
C TYR A 168 -0.32 12.18 22.65
N TYR A 169 0.29 11.16 22.04
CA TYR A 169 -0.23 10.55 20.82
C TYR A 169 -1.58 9.85 21.05
N ASP A 170 -1.70 9.07 22.13
CA ASP A 170 -2.94 8.39 22.49
C ASP A 170 -4.03 9.42 22.89
N GLN A 171 -3.66 10.48 23.61
CA GLN A 171 -4.58 11.60 23.90
C GLN A 171 -5.07 12.29 22.62
N ALA A 172 -4.18 12.52 21.63
CA ALA A 172 -4.58 13.12 20.36
C ALA A 172 -5.58 12.25 19.61
N ARG A 173 -5.39 10.93 19.61
CA ARG A 173 -6.30 9.97 18.96
C ARG A 173 -7.64 9.90 19.67
N GLN A 174 -7.65 9.92 21.01
CA GLN A 174 -8.87 9.95 21.80
C GLN A 174 -9.64 11.26 21.55
N ALA A 175 -8.98 12.41 21.66
CA ALA A 175 -9.59 13.70 21.39
C ALA A 175 -10.16 13.80 19.96
N TYR A 176 -9.46 13.23 18.97
CA TYR A 176 -9.97 13.12 17.60
C TYR A 176 -11.24 12.26 17.50
N ALA A 177 -11.28 11.10 18.18
CA ALA A 177 -12.47 10.24 18.22
C ALA A 177 -13.68 10.94 18.89
N GLU A 178 -13.41 11.77 19.90
CA GLU A 178 -14.38 12.61 20.60
C GLU A 178 -14.72 13.90 19.82
N GLN A 179 -14.20 14.08 18.60
CA GLN A 179 -14.39 15.26 17.74
C GLN A 179 -13.87 16.57 18.34
N ASN A 180 -12.97 16.50 19.32
CA ASN A 180 -12.28 17.65 19.90
C ASN A 180 -10.98 17.95 19.14
N ALA A 181 -11.12 18.67 18.02
CA ALA A 181 -9.99 18.95 17.14
C ALA A 181 -8.91 19.85 17.77
N GLU A 182 -9.28 20.77 18.66
CA GLU A 182 -8.34 21.68 19.32
C GLU A 182 -7.39 20.90 20.23
N LEU A 183 -7.94 20.07 21.13
CA LEU A 183 -7.14 19.20 21.98
C LEU A 183 -6.33 18.20 21.15
N ALA A 184 -6.93 17.62 20.10
CA ALA A 184 -6.22 16.69 19.22
C ALA A 184 -4.98 17.33 18.57
N LEU A 185 -5.10 18.56 18.07
CA LEU A 185 -3.98 19.31 17.49
C LEU A 185 -2.94 19.72 18.54
N GLN A 186 -3.37 20.10 19.74
CA GLN A 186 -2.44 20.43 20.83
C GLN A 186 -1.63 19.20 21.25
N SER A 187 -2.30 18.07 21.48
CA SER A 187 -1.66 16.83 21.89
C SER A 187 -0.74 16.27 20.80
N ILE A 188 -1.16 16.30 19.51
CA ILE A 188 -0.29 15.81 18.43
C ILE A 188 0.95 16.72 18.25
N ALA A 189 0.82 18.04 18.46
CA ALA A 189 1.95 18.95 18.45
C ALA A 189 2.91 18.73 19.63
N ALA A 190 2.39 18.39 20.81
CA ALA A 190 3.21 18.04 21.97
C ALA A 190 4.00 16.74 21.74
N ALA A 191 3.38 15.72 21.11
CA ALA A 191 4.08 14.52 20.67
C ALA A 191 5.16 14.87 19.62
N GLU A 192 4.83 15.69 18.62
CA GLU A 192 5.77 16.08 17.56
C GLU A 192 7.01 16.82 18.11
N ALA A 193 6.82 17.65 19.14
CA ALA A 193 7.92 18.37 19.81
C ALA A 193 8.90 17.43 20.54
N ILE A 194 8.44 16.26 20.96
CA ILE A 194 9.30 15.22 21.56
C ILE A 194 10.00 14.41 20.47
N ASP A 195 9.24 13.95 19.47
CA ASP A 195 9.78 13.26 18.30
C ASP A 195 8.84 13.39 17.10
N ALA A 196 9.36 13.95 16.02
CA ALA A 196 8.63 14.13 14.77
C ALA A 196 8.91 13.02 13.74
N LEU A 197 9.72 12.01 14.08
CA LEU A 197 10.08 10.91 13.20
C LEU A 197 8.98 9.85 12.98
N PRO A 198 8.13 9.50 13.97
CA PRO A 198 7.11 8.48 13.77
C PRO A 198 6.12 8.85 12.67
N ALA A 199 6.02 8.01 11.64
CA ALA A 199 5.11 8.21 10.50
C ALA A 199 3.64 8.27 10.92
N SER A 200 3.27 7.46 11.92
CA SER A 200 1.91 7.37 12.45
C SER A 200 1.40 8.69 13.03
N LEU A 201 2.29 9.55 13.54
CA LEU A 201 1.95 10.90 14.02
C LEU A 201 1.45 11.78 12.90
N HIS A 202 2.16 11.81 11.78
CA HIS A 202 1.78 12.63 10.63
C HIS A 202 0.50 12.13 9.98
N PHE A 203 0.25 10.82 10.01
CA PHE A 203 -1.00 10.26 9.52
C PHE A 203 -2.20 10.73 10.37
N VAL A 204 -2.10 10.62 11.69
CA VAL A 204 -3.15 11.12 12.61
C VAL A 204 -3.33 12.63 12.48
N LYS A 205 -2.23 13.39 12.40
CA LYS A 205 -2.27 14.85 12.16
C LYS A 205 -2.99 15.19 10.86
N GLY A 206 -2.76 14.43 9.79
CA GLY A 206 -3.49 14.55 8.53
C GLY A 206 -4.99 14.32 8.69
N ARG A 207 -5.41 13.26 9.40
CA ARG A 207 -6.83 12.97 9.68
C ARG A 207 -7.51 14.09 10.48
N ILE A 208 -6.79 14.68 11.44
CA ILE A 208 -7.30 15.81 12.23
C ILE A 208 -7.50 17.04 11.34
N PHE A 209 -6.50 17.40 10.51
CA PHE A 209 -6.61 18.52 9.58
C PHE A 209 -7.72 18.34 8.54
N GLU A 210 -7.85 17.13 7.98
CA GLU A 210 -8.93 16.81 7.05
C GLU A 210 -10.30 17.03 7.70
N ALA A 211 -10.49 16.53 8.93
CA ALA A 211 -11.76 16.64 9.64
C ALA A 211 -12.18 18.09 9.91
N ILE A 212 -11.23 19.03 10.03
CA ILE A 212 -11.51 20.46 10.23
C ILE A 212 -11.47 21.30 8.95
N GLY A 213 -11.42 20.67 7.77
CA GLY A 213 -11.45 21.39 6.49
C GLY A 213 -10.10 21.94 6.01
N LYS A 214 -8.99 21.68 6.71
CA LYS A 214 -7.65 22.17 6.38
C LYS A 214 -6.92 21.24 5.41
N MET A 215 -7.36 21.26 4.15
CA MET A 215 -6.94 20.26 3.15
C MET A 215 -5.46 20.35 2.77
N ASP A 216 -4.89 21.55 2.67
CA ASP A 216 -3.47 21.71 2.32
C ASP A 216 -2.56 21.16 3.42
N GLU A 217 -2.89 21.40 4.69
CA GLU A 217 -2.20 20.86 5.84
C GLU A 217 -2.39 19.35 5.98
N ALA A 218 -3.60 18.85 5.66
CA ALA A 218 -3.87 17.42 5.61
C ALA A 218 -2.98 16.72 4.56
N VAL A 219 -2.95 17.22 3.32
CA VAL A 219 -2.10 16.67 2.24
C VAL A 219 -0.62 16.70 2.63
N LYS A 220 -0.12 17.80 3.20
CA LYS A 220 1.27 17.89 3.66
C LYS A 220 1.57 16.84 4.74
N SER A 221 0.64 16.64 5.68
CA SER A 221 0.79 15.67 6.76
C SER A 221 0.76 14.23 6.23
N TYR A 222 -0.16 13.89 5.32
CA TYR A 222 -0.18 12.55 4.71
C TYR A 222 1.07 12.24 3.87
N LYS A 223 1.53 13.21 3.07
CA LYS A 223 2.79 13.05 2.31
C LYS A 223 3.96 12.80 3.25
N ARG A 224 4.04 13.52 4.37
CA ARG A 224 5.08 13.29 5.39
C ARG A 224 4.93 11.93 6.07
N ALA A 225 3.71 11.49 6.35
CA ALA A 225 3.45 10.16 6.91
C ALA A 225 3.96 9.05 5.98
N ARG A 226 3.69 9.17 4.68
CA ARG A 226 4.22 8.25 3.66
C ARG A 226 5.74 8.33 3.57
N ASP A 227 6.32 9.52 3.57
CA ASP A 227 7.76 9.72 3.38
C ASP A 227 8.61 9.29 4.61
N GLU A 228 8.01 9.26 5.80
CA GLU A 228 8.64 8.77 7.04
C GLU A 228 8.28 7.31 7.37
N ASP A 229 7.45 6.65 6.56
CA ASP A 229 7.13 5.24 6.71
C ASP A 229 8.42 4.41 6.64
N VAL A 230 8.72 3.67 7.70
CA VAL A 230 9.97 2.90 7.80
C VAL A 230 9.95 1.73 6.82
N CYS A 231 8.76 1.26 6.42
CA CYS A 231 8.58 0.29 5.36
C CYS A 231 7.98 0.99 4.11
N PRO A 232 8.82 1.66 3.29
CA PRO A 232 8.38 2.50 2.18
C PRO A 232 7.96 1.67 0.96
N LEU A 233 6.77 1.07 1.02
CA LEU A 233 6.16 0.35 -0.12
C LEU A 233 5.56 1.33 -1.16
N ARG A 234 5.23 2.56 -0.74
CA ARG A 234 4.71 3.63 -1.60
C ARG A 234 5.83 4.50 -2.16
N ALA A 235 5.57 5.16 -3.30
CA ALA A 235 6.52 6.05 -3.94
C ALA A 235 6.67 7.33 -3.09
N LEU A 236 7.89 7.66 -2.70
CA LEU A 236 8.17 8.79 -1.81
C LEU A 236 8.12 10.12 -2.58
N SER A 237 7.94 11.25 -1.90
CA SER A 237 7.89 12.57 -2.57
C SER A 237 9.08 12.84 -3.52
N PRO A 238 10.34 12.44 -3.18
CA PRO A 238 11.47 12.62 -4.09
C PRO A 238 11.31 11.93 -5.47
N VAL A 239 10.52 10.85 -5.56
CA VAL A 239 10.23 10.16 -6.83
C VAL A 239 9.57 11.10 -7.84
N GLN A 240 8.62 11.93 -7.38
CA GLN A 240 7.93 12.90 -8.24
C GLN A 240 8.88 13.99 -8.73
N SER A 241 9.74 14.53 -7.85
CA SER A 241 10.75 15.52 -8.27
C SER A 241 11.77 14.94 -9.26
N ILE A 242 12.19 13.69 -9.06
CA ILE A 242 13.13 13.02 -9.96
C ILE A 242 12.49 12.78 -11.33
N LEU A 243 11.22 12.37 -11.38
CA LEU A 243 10.49 12.24 -12.63
C LEU A 243 10.41 13.58 -13.38
N ALA A 244 10.07 14.67 -12.69
CA ALA A 244 10.04 16.00 -13.28
C ALA A 244 11.42 16.42 -13.85
N ASP A 245 12.50 16.14 -13.12
CA ASP A 245 13.87 16.38 -13.59
C ASP A 245 14.21 15.58 -14.85
N VAL A 246 13.81 14.30 -14.90
CA VAL A 246 14.05 13.43 -16.06
C VAL A 246 13.24 13.92 -17.27
N VAL A 247 11.98 14.28 -17.07
CA VAL A 247 11.11 14.87 -18.10
C VAL A 247 11.74 16.15 -18.65
N SER A 248 12.24 17.03 -17.79
CA SER A 248 12.94 18.24 -18.22
C SER A 248 14.24 17.96 -18.97
N ASP A 249 14.99 16.92 -18.56
CA ASP A 249 16.27 16.54 -19.20
C ASP A 249 16.06 15.87 -20.58
N THR A 250 14.96 15.14 -20.76
CA THR A 250 14.73 14.25 -21.92
C THR A 250 13.62 14.70 -22.85
N GLU A 251 12.77 15.63 -22.40
CA GLU A 251 11.59 16.14 -23.13
C GLU A 251 10.54 15.05 -23.45
N VAL A 252 10.58 13.91 -22.74
CA VAL A 252 9.58 12.86 -22.87
C VAL A 252 8.25 13.28 -22.23
N PRO A 253 7.09 12.92 -22.79
CA PRO A 253 5.80 13.25 -22.18
C PRO A 253 5.62 12.64 -20.80
N LEU A 254 4.93 13.38 -19.92
CA LEU A 254 4.56 12.95 -18.58
C LEU A 254 3.04 12.89 -18.44
N VAL A 255 2.53 11.76 -17.99
CA VAL A 255 1.17 11.62 -17.50
C VAL A 255 1.17 11.83 -15.98
N ASP A 256 0.57 12.94 -15.55
CA ASP A 256 0.46 13.25 -14.13
C ASP A 256 -0.73 12.53 -13.48
N PHE A 257 -0.53 11.25 -13.18
CA PHE A 257 -1.54 10.43 -12.54
C PHE A 257 -1.85 10.87 -11.10
N VAL A 258 -0.91 11.54 -10.42
CA VAL A 258 -1.14 12.14 -9.11
C VAL A 258 -2.20 13.24 -9.22
N ALA A 259 -2.03 14.18 -10.14
CA ALA A 259 -3.03 15.23 -10.39
C ALA A 259 -4.39 14.65 -10.83
N LEU A 260 -4.37 13.62 -11.69
CA LEU A 260 -5.59 12.94 -12.12
C LEU A 260 -6.37 12.37 -10.92
N GLN A 261 -5.68 11.63 -10.05
CA GLN A 261 -6.31 11.00 -8.90
C GLN A 261 -6.79 12.04 -7.89
N SER A 262 -6.02 13.08 -7.59
CA SER A 262 -6.44 14.15 -6.69
C SER A 262 -7.75 14.80 -7.16
N ARG A 263 -7.90 15.10 -8.47
CA ARG A 263 -9.12 15.70 -9.01
C ARG A 263 -10.37 14.83 -8.83
N LEU A 264 -10.21 13.52 -8.87
CA LEU A 264 -11.30 12.55 -8.72
C LEU A 264 -11.63 12.26 -7.27
N SER A 265 -10.71 12.58 -6.38
CA SER A 265 -10.80 12.17 -5.00
C SER A 265 -11.62 13.13 -4.17
N ARG A 266 -12.34 12.58 -3.19
CA ARG A 266 -13.01 13.38 -2.16
C ARG A 266 -11.99 14.34 -1.52
N ASN A 267 -12.36 15.61 -1.47
CA ASN A 267 -11.55 16.70 -0.90
C ASN A 267 -10.16 16.87 -1.54
N GLY A 268 -9.92 16.33 -2.74
CA GLY A 268 -8.63 16.46 -3.41
C GLY A 268 -7.52 15.52 -2.89
N ILE A 269 -7.83 14.60 -1.96
CA ILE A 269 -6.84 13.71 -1.34
C ILE A 269 -7.13 12.27 -1.75
N PRO A 270 -6.25 11.63 -2.54
CA PRO A 270 -6.44 10.25 -2.95
C PRO A 270 -6.62 9.27 -1.80
N GLY A 271 -7.72 8.52 -1.86
CA GLY A 271 -8.10 7.52 -0.89
C GLY A 271 -8.75 6.30 -1.52
N SER A 272 -9.55 5.58 -0.75
CA SER A 272 -10.21 4.33 -1.15
C SER A 272 -11.33 4.51 -2.19
N ASP A 273 -11.65 5.74 -2.56
CA ASP A 273 -12.51 6.10 -3.69
C ASP A 273 -11.83 5.88 -5.04
N VAL A 274 -10.50 5.94 -5.08
CA VAL A 274 -9.70 5.78 -6.31
C VAL A 274 -8.65 4.66 -6.21
N PHE A 275 -8.44 4.08 -5.03
CA PHE A 275 -7.56 2.94 -4.80
C PHE A 275 -8.26 1.81 -4.03
N LEU A 276 -7.91 0.56 -4.32
CA LEU A 276 -8.35 -0.61 -3.56
C LEU A 276 -7.51 -0.82 -2.30
N ASP A 277 -6.22 -0.48 -2.37
CA ASP A 277 -5.28 -0.57 -1.26
C ASP A 277 -4.31 0.62 -1.26
N HIS A 278 -3.06 0.43 -0.81
CA HIS A 278 -2.03 1.46 -0.78
C HIS A 278 -1.60 2.02 -2.15
N VAL A 279 -1.68 1.24 -3.24
CA VAL A 279 -1.16 1.63 -4.58
C VAL A 279 -1.98 1.12 -5.75
N HIS A 280 -2.89 0.16 -5.58
CA HIS A 280 -3.65 -0.44 -6.67
C HIS A 280 -4.90 0.38 -6.98
N PRO A 281 -4.99 1.02 -8.17
CA PRO A 281 -6.15 1.82 -8.54
C PRO A 281 -7.43 0.97 -8.66
N THR A 282 -8.58 1.61 -8.51
CA THR A 282 -9.87 0.99 -8.86
C THR A 282 -9.96 0.75 -10.38
N ILE A 283 -10.93 -0.07 -10.82
CA ILE A 283 -11.23 -0.25 -12.25
C ILE A 283 -11.48 1.11 -12.93
N GLU A 284 -12.21 2.01 -12.26
CA GLU A 284 -12.49 3.34 -12.79
C GLU A 284 -11.24 4.21 -12.89
N SER A 285 -10.37 4.19 -11.88
CA SER A 285 -9.09 4.90 -11.95
C SER A 285 -8.16 4.34 -13.03
N HIS A 286 -8.16 3.02 -13.26
CA HIS A 286 -7.45 2.41 -14.40
C HIS A 286 -8.01 2.89 -15.74
N ARG A 287 -9.34 2.96 -15.87
CA ARG A 287 -9.99 3.49 -17.08
C ARG A 287 -9.57 4.93 -17.35
N LEU A 288 -9.57 5.78 -16.32
CA LEU A 288 -9.19 7.19 -16.45
C LEU A 288 -7.72 7.37 -16.76
N LEU A 289 -6.83 6.56 -16.17
CA LEU A 289 -5.43 6.53 -16.56
C LEU A 289 -5.27 6.14 -18.03
N ALA A 290 -6.00 5.13 -18.51
CA ALA A 290 -5.95 4.71 -19.92
C ALA A 290 -6.38 5.85 -20.87
N LEU A 291 -7.42 6.60 -20.52
CA LEU A 291 -7.86 7.76 -21.30
C LEU A 291 -6.81 8.89 -21.29
N GLU A 292 -6.17 9.14 -20.16
CA GLU A 292 -5.11 10.16 -20.09
C GLU A 292 -3.86 9.76 -20.87
N LEU A 293 -3.52 8.46 -20.90
CA LEU A 293 -2.45 7.91 -21.73
C LEU A 293 -2.76 8.14 -23.22
N LEU A 294 -3.97 7.76 -23.67
CA LEU A 294 -4.41 7.98 -25.05
C LEU A 294 -4.39 9.47 -25.42
N GLY A 295 -4.99 10.33 -24.59
CA GLY A 295 -4.97 11.77 -24.82
C GLY A 295 -3.56 12.35 -24.84
N THR A 296 -2.62 11.78 -24.08
CA THR A 296 -1.20 12.17 -24.15
C THR A 296 -0.56 11.73 -25.47
N MET A 297 -0.85 10.52 -25.96
CA MET A 297 -0.36 10.06 -27.27
C MET A 297 -0.89 10.95 -28.41
N ASP A 298 -2.16 11.34 -28.36
CA ASP A 298 -2.80 12.21 -29.37
C ASP A 298 -2.23 13.63 -29.35
N ARG A 299 -2.07 14.24 -28.17
CA ARG A 299 -1.42 15.56 -28.02
C ARG A 299 0.02 15.59 -28.54
N ASN A 300 0.71 14.45 -28.53
CA ASN A 300 2.05 14.31 -29.07
C ASN A 300 2.08 13.85 -30.54
N ASN A 301 0.92 13.73 -31.19
CA ASN A 301 0.75 13.29 -32.57
C ASN A 301 1.29 11.86 -32.85
N TRP A 302 1.29 10.99 -31.85
CA TRP A 302 1.69 9.58 -32.01
C TRP A 302 0.55 8.73 -32.59
N ILE A 303 -0.67 9.13 -32.27
CA ILE A 303 -1.91 8.55 -32.77
C ILE A 303 -2.84 9.67 -33.21
N ASN A 304 -3.97 9.30 -33.82
CA ASN A 304 -5.03 10.24 -34.22
C ASN A 304 -6.35 9.73 -33.65
N LEU A 305 -6.77 10.28 -32.52
CA LEU A 305 -8.02 9.89 -31.86
C LEU A 305 -9.18 10.66 -32.48
N LYS A 306 -10.04 9.96 -33.24
CA LYS A 306 -11.31 10.50 -33.74
C LYS A 306 -12.51 9.85 -33.02
N GLU A 307 -13.41 10.69 -32.51
CA GLU A 307 -14.74 10.34 -31.98
C GLU A 307 -14.80 9.19 -30.95
N GLU A 308 -14.63 9.51 -29.66
CA GLU A 308 -14.36 8.49 -28.64
C GLU A 308 -15.52 8.17 -27.70
N GLY A 309 -16.45 9.10 -27.48
CA GLY A 309 -17.40 9.02 -26.37
C GLY A 309 -18.23 7.73 -26.38
N LEU A 310 -18.74 7.34 -27.55
CA LEU A 310 -19.56 6.14 -27.69
C LEU A 310 -18.74 4.84 -27.57
N LEU A 311 -17.52 4.82 -28.11
CA LEU A 311 -16.63 3.66 -28.02
C LEU A 311 -16.17 3.45 -26.58
N VAL A 312 -15.72 4.52 -25.91
CA VAL A 312 -15.33 4.48 -24.49
C VAL A 312 -16.49 3.99 -23.64
N ALA A 313 -17.71 4.51 -23.84
CA ALA A 313 -18.89 4.04 -23.12
C ALA A 313 -19.18 2.55 -23.37
N LYS A 314 -19.06 2.09 -24.62
CA LYS A 314 -19.25 0.67 -24.99
C LYS A 314 -18.23 -0.25 -24.31
N VAL A 315 -16.95 0.10 -24.38
CA VAL A 315 -15.88 -0.67 -23.74
C VAL A 315 -16.04 -0.66 -22.21
N THR A 316 -16.34 0.50 -21.62
CA THR A 316 -16.59 0.63 -20.18
C THR A 316 -17.71 -0.31 -19.75
N LYS A 317 -18.85 -0.30 -20.46
CA LYS A 317 -19.96 -1.19 -20.18
C LYS A 317 -19.55 -2.66 -20.29
N SER A 318 -18.86 -3.04 -21.37
CA SER A 318 -18.39 -4.42 -21.58
C SER A 318 -17.46 -4.91 -20.46
N VAL A 319 -16.55 -4.06 -19.98
CA VAL A 319 -15.65 -4.41 -18.87
C VAL A 319 -16.43 -4.56 -17.58
N MET A 320 -17.30 -3.59 -17.25
CA MET A 320 -18.08 -3.61 -16.01
C MET A 320 -19.09 -4.76 -15.95
N ASP A 321 -19.73 -5.10 -17.08
CA ASP A 321 -20.64 -6.25 -17.18
C ASP A 321 -19.90 -7.59 -17.00
N GLY A 322 -18.57 -7.63 -17.26
CA GLY A 322 -17.72 -8.80 -17.05
C GLY A 322 -17.16 -8.94 -15.63
N VAL A 323 -17.38 -7.98 -14.73
CA VAL A 323 -16.89 -8.06 -13.35
C VAL A 323 -17.82 -8.94 -12.51
N ASP A 324 -17.36 -10.14 -12.14
CA ASP A 324 -18.09 -10.98 -11.20
C ASP A 324 -18.07 -10.37 -9.79
N ARG A 325 -19.25 -10.02 -9.27
CA ARG A 325 -19.42 -9.45 -7.94
C ARG A 325 -19.02 -10.41 -6.82
N ALA A 326 -19.23 -11.71 -6.98
CA ALA A 326 -18.85 -12.72 -6.00
C ALA A 326 -17.33 -12.88 -5.95
N GLU A 327 -16.65 -12.90 -7.10
CA GLU A 327 -15.19 -12.91 -7.14
C GLU A 327 -14.59 -11.61 -6.57
N HIS A 328 -15.19 -10.46 -6.89
CA HIS A 328 -14.78 -9.18 -6.29
C HIS A 328 -14.98 -9.18 -4.77
N ALA A 329 -16.10 -9.70 -4.27
CA ALA A 329 -16.31 -9.85 -2.83
C ALA A 329 -15.24 -10.74 -2.20
N PHE A 330 -14.87 -11.84 -2.86
CA PHE A 330 -13.81 -12.74 -2.42
C PHE A 330 -12.43 -12.06 -2.42
N ALA A 331 -12.12 -11.26 -3.44
CA ALA A 331 -10.89 -10.48 -3.50
C ALA A 331 -10.80 -9.46 -2.35
N MET A 332 -11.89 -8.75 -2.05
CA MET A 332 -11.94 -7.82 -0.91
C MET A 332 -11.81 -8.54 0.44
N MET A 333 -12.37 -9.74 0.58
CA MET A 333 -12.19 -10.59 1.76
C MET A 333 -10.72 -10.97 1.96
N ASN A 334 -10.04 -11.38 0.88
CA ASN A 334 -8.63 -11.73 0.93
C ASN A 334 -7.75 -10.52 1.22
N LEU A 335 -8.07 -9.34 0.65
CA LEU A 335 -7.40 -8.10 0.98
C LEU A 335 -7.54 -7.78 2.48
N ALA A 336 -8.75 -7.89 3.04
CA ALA A 336 -8.97 -7.70 4.47
C ALA A 336 -8.11 -8.63 5.33
N LYS A 337 -8.00 -9.91 4.93
CA LYS A 337 -7.15 -10.90 5.60
C LYS A 337 -5.67 -10.48 5.59
N VAL A 338 -5.15 -10.11 4.42
CA VAL A 338 -3.75 -9.67 4.26
C VAL A 338 -3.47 -8.39 5.06
N LEU A 339 -4.38 -7.42 5.04
CA LEU A 339 -4.28 -6.20 5.83
C LEU A 339 -4.28 -6.50 7.33
N GLY A 340 -5.11 -7.45 7.78
CA GLY A 340 -5.13 -7.91 9.17
C GLY A 340 -3.79 -8.51 9.60
N TRP A 341 -3.21 -9.38 8.76
CA TRP A 341 -1.86 -9.93 8.99
C TRP A 341 -0.77 -8.86 9.01
N ALA A 342 -0.89 -7.82 8.18
CA ALA A 342 0.00 -6.67 8.18
C ALA A 342 -0.21 -5.70 9.36
N GLY A 343 -1.14 -6.00 10.28
CA GLY A 343 -1.45 -5.14 11.43
C GLY A 343 -2.28 -3.88 11.08
N LYS A 344 -2.79 -3.78 9.85
CA LYS A 344 -3.60 -2.66 9.35
C LYS A 344 -5.07 -2.86 9.71
N ARG A 345 -5.36 -2.79 11.01
CA ARG A 345 -6.63 -3.26 11.60
C ARG A 345 -7.85 -2.50 11.07
N GLN A 346 -7.76 -1.17 10.96
CA GLN A 346 -8.87 -0.36 10.47
C GLN A 346 -9.09 -0.58 8.96
N GLU A 347 -8.02 -0.62 8.16
CA GLU A 347 -8.09 -0.88 6.72
C GLU A 347 -8.60 -2.29 6.41
N ALA A 348 -8.21 -3.29 7.22
CA ALA A 348 -8.73 -4.65 7.13
C ALA A 348 -10.25 -4.67 7.35
N TYR A 349 -10.73 -3.93 8.36
CA TYR A 349 -12.15 -3.80 8.64
C TYR A 349 -12.89 -3.13 7.47
N ASP A 350 -12.37 -2.04 6.91
CA ASP A 350 -13.00 -1.35 5.78
C ASP A 350 -13.05 -2.23 4.52
N ALA A 351 -11.99 -2.97 4.21
CA ALA A 351 -11.99 -3.94 3.12
C ALA A 351 -13.01 -5.09 3.35
N SER A 352 -13.14 -5.56 4.59
CA SER A 352 -14.09 -6.63 4.94
C SER A 352 -15.54 -6.17 4.81
N LYS A 353 -15.84 -4.93 5.16
CA LYS A 353 -17.15 -4.32 4.91
C LYS A 353 -17.47 -4.31 3.43
N LYS A 354 -16.50 -3.92 2.60
CA LYS A 354 -16.70 -3.91 1.15
C LYS A 354 -17.00 -5.31 0.59
N SER A 355 -16.33 -6.34 1.12
CA SER A 355 -16.62 -7.73 0.79
C SER A 355 -18.08 -8.10 1.10
N VAL A 356 -18.56 -7.78 2.31
CA VAL A 356 -19.92 -8.09 2.75
C VAL A 356 -20.98 -7.26 2.00
N GLU A 357 -20.68 -6.02 1.63
CA GLU A 357 -21.53 -5.19 0.76
C GLU A 357 -21.71 -5.82 -0.63
N LEU A 358 -20.64 -6.39 -1.19
CA LEU A 358 -20.65 -7.02 -2.50
C LEU A 358 -21.33 -8.40 -2.47
N ASN A 359 -21.18 -9.15 -1.39
CA ASN A 359 -21.84 -10.44 -1.18
C ASN A 359 -22.17 -10.70 0.30
N SER A 360 -23.39 -10.34 0.70
CA SER A 360 -23.84 -10.50 2.08
C SER A 360 -24.14 -11.95 2.48
N LYS A 361 -24.23 -12.86 1.51
CA LYS A 361 -24.59 -14.29 1.69
C LYS A 361 -23.37 -15.21 1.81
N SER A 362 -22.16 -14.68 1.91
CA SER A 362 -20.94 -15.46 2.10
C SER A 362 -20.67 -15.69 3.60
N PRO A 363 -20.73 -16.94 4.12
CA PRO A 363 -20.37 -17.21 5.51
C PRO A 363 -18.93 -16.81 5.83
N ASN A 364 -17.99 -17.10 4.91
CA ASN A 364 -16.59 -16.73 5.05
C ASN A 364 -16.36 -15.21 4.99
N GLY A 365 -17.13 -14.50 4.15
CA GLY A 365 -17.10 -13.04 4.12
C GLY A 365 -17.56 -12.43 5.44
N GLN A 366 -18.68 -12.92 6.00
CA GLN A 366 -19.15 -12.51 7.32
C GLN A 366 -18.15 -12.84 8.43
N PHE A 367 -17.57 -14.05 8.41
CA PHE A 367 -16.56 -14.44 9.38
C PHE A 367 -15.32 -13.54 9.31
N GLN A 368 -14.82 -13.24 8.10
CA GLN A 368 -13.68 -12.34 7.92
C GLN A 368 -13.98 -10.91 8.37
N ALA A 369 -15.22 -10.43 8.17
CA ALA A 369 -15.65 -9.15 8.72
C ALA A 369 -15.69 -9.15 10.25
N GLY A 370 -16.12 -10.25 10.87
CA GLY A 370 -16.06 -10.44 12.32
C GLY A 370 -14.63 -10.40 12.85
N LEU A 371 -13.71 -11.10 12.19
CA LEU A 371 -12.28 -11.07 12.53
C LEU A 371 -11.69 -9.66 12.40
N ALA A 372 -11.98 -8.96 11.31
CA ALA A 372 -11.45 -7.63 11.08
C ALA A 372 -12.03 -6.60 12.05
N ALA A 373 -13.32 -6.70 12.39
CA ALA A 373 -13.96 -5.88 13.41
C ALA A 373 -13.35 -6.10 14.79
N PHE A 374 -13.09 -7.36 15.16
CA PHE A 374 -12.40 -7.71 16.41
C PHE A 374 -11.01 -7.08 16.48
N LEU A 375 -10.20 -7.20 15.43
CA LEU A 375 -8.89 -6.56 15.35
C LEU A 375 -8.98 -5.02 15.44
N ALA A 376 -10.05 -4.43 14.89
CA ALA A 376 -10.30 -3.00 14.95
C ALA A 376 -10.92 -2.53 16.29
N ASP A 377 -11.02 -3.41 17.31
CA ASP A 377 -11.61 -3.14 18.62
C ASP A 377 -13.12 -2.78 18.57
N LYS A 378 -13.82 -3.30 17.56
CA LYS A 378 -15.27 -3.12 17.34
C LYS A 378 -15.99 -4.40 17.76
N LEU A 379 -15.98 -4.68 19.06
CA LEU A 379 -16.41 -5.97 19.61
C LEU A 379 -17.88 -6.30 19.31
N ASP A 380 -18.79 -5.33 19.42
CA ASP A 380 -20.22 -5.53 19.11
C ASP A 380 -20.44 -5.91 17.65
N GLU A 381 -19.71 -5.24 16.75
CA GLU A 381 -19.78 -5.54 15.32
C GLU A 381 -19.17 -6.90 15.00
N ALA A 382 -18.10 -7.28 15.68
CA ALA A 382 -17.51 -8.60 15.56
C ALA A 382 -18.52 -9.69 15.93
N MET A 383 -19.21 -9.55 17.07
CA MET A 383 -20.26 -10.47 17.50
C MET A 383 -21.42 -10.54 16.49
N MET A 384 -21.86 -9.39 15.97
CA MET A 384 -22.90 -9.32 14.94
C MET A 384 -22.51 -10.13 13.68
N HIS A 385 -21.28 -9.94 13.19
CA HIS A 385 -20.78 -10.63 12.01
C HIS A 385 -20.59 -12.13 12.23
N TYR A 386 -20.07 -12.55 13.38
CA TYR A 386 -19.98 -13.99 13.71
C TYR A 386 -21.37 -14.64 13.80
N ARG A 387 -22.32 -13.99 14.47
CA ARG A 387 -23.72 -14.46 14.49
C ARG A 387 -24.31 -14.57 13.08
N HIS A 388 -23.95 -13.66 12.18
CA HIS A 388 -24.41 -13.74 10.79
C HIS A 388 -23.75 -14.89 10.03
N ALA A 389 -22.44 -15.08 10.17
CA ALA A 389 -21.74 -16.24 9.60
C ALA A 389 -22.41 -17.55 10.03
N LEU A 390 -22.76 -17.68 11.32
CA LEU A 390 -23.45 -18.85 11.88
C LEU A 390 -24.91 -19.02 11.42
N ARG A 391 -25.60 -17.94 11.06
CA ARG A 391 -26.92 -18.04 10.41
C ARG A 391 -26.82 -18.62 8.99
N LEU A 392 -25.74 -18.31 8.27
CA LEU A 392 -25.51 -18.77 6.91
C LEU A 392 -24.91 -20.19 6.88
N ASP A 393 -24.02 -20.48 7.84
CA ASP A 393 -23.40 -21.78 8.05
C ASP A 393 -23.36 -22.11 9.56
N PRO A 394 -24.37 -22.83 10.08
CA PRO A 394 -24.41 -23.25 11.48
C PRO A 394 -23.27 -24.20 11.90
N SER A 395 -22.48 -24.71 10.95
CA SER A 395 -21.35 -25.61 11.23
C SER A 395 -19.99 -24.88 11.23
N HIS A 396 -19.97 -23.55 11.09
CA HIS A 396 -18.74 -22.78 11.01
C HIS A 396 -17.98 -22.76 12.36
N SER A 397 -17.07 -23.72 12.52
CA SER A 397 -16.33 -23.96 13.77
C SER A 397 -15.56 -22.73 14.27
N ASP A 398 -14.87 -22.01 13.39
CA ASP A 398 -14.09 -20.84 13.80
C ASP A 398 -14.97 -19.67 14.22
N ALA A 399 -16.12 -19.46 13.57
CA ALA A 399 -17.09 -18.45 13.99
C ALA A 399 -17.68 -18.78 15.36
N HIS A 400 -18.00 -20.05 15.63
CA HIS A 400 -18.39 -20.52 16.96
C HIS A 400 -17.31 -20.25 18.01
N CYS A 401 -16.05 -20.61 17.72
CA CYS A 401 -14.93 -20.40 18.63
C CYS A 401 -14.73 -18.91 18.97
N ASN A 402 -14.73 -18.03 17.97
CA ASN A 402 -14.49 -16.61 18.18
C ASN A 402 -15.65 -15.90 18.87
N LEU A 403 -16.90 -16.28 18.56
CA LEU A 403 -18.07 -15.77 19.27
C LEU A 403 -18.08 -16.24 20.73
N GLY A 404 -17.71 -17.50 20.99
CA GLY A 404 -17.57 -18.05 22.34
C GLY A 404 -16.59 -17.25 23.18
N GLY A 405 -15.42 -16.91 22.63
CA GLY A 405 -14.42 -16.06 23.31
C GLY A 405 -14.96 -14.68 23.67
N LEU A 406 -15.64 -14.00 22.75
CA LEU A 406 -16.24 -12.68 23.03
C LEU A 406 -17.37 -12.75 24.07
N LEU A 407 -18.19 -13.81 24.05
CA LEU A 407 -19.22 -14.02 25.07
C LEU A 407 -18.60 -14.29 26.44
N GLU A 408 -17.50 -15.05 26.48
CA GLU A 408 -16.75 -15.31 27.72
C GLU A 408 -16.19 -14.01 28.31
N ASP A 409 -15.60 -13.16 27.47
CA ASP A 409 -15.08 -11.83 27.87
C ASP A 409 -16.20 -10.90 28.36
N ASN A 410 -17.40 -11.01 27.79
CA ASN A 410 -18.61 -10.29 28.24
C ASN A 410 -19.27 -10.91 29.49
N GLY A 411 -18.73 -12.02 30.02
CA GLY A 411 -19.27 -12.70 31.22
C GLY A 411 -20.50 -13.59 30.97
N GLU A 412 -20.89 -13.79 29.71
CA GLU A 412 -21.96 -14.69 29.25
C GLU A 412 -21.44 -16.13 29.15
N ILE A 413 -20.99 -16.68 30.30
CA ILE A 413 -20.25 -17.94 30.35
C ILE A 413 -21.05 -19.15 29.83
N GLU A 414 -22.35 -19.28 30.14
CA GLU A 414 -23.14 -20.41 29.62
C GLU A 414 -23.25 -20.37 28.09
N SER A 415 -23.45 -19.19 27.52
CA SER A 415 -23.46 -18.99 26.07
C SER A 415 -22.10 -19.31 25.44
N ALA A 416 -21.00 -18.91 26.10
CA ALA A 416 -19.65 -19.23 25.65
C ALA A 416 -19.40 -20.74 25.60
N VAL A 417 -19.77 -21.47 26.67
CA VAL A 417 -19.68 -22.94 26.73
C VAL A 417 -20.44 -23.57 25.55
N HIS A 418 -21.69 -23.17 25.31
CA HIS A 418 -22.47 -23.66 24.18
C HIS A 418 -21.76 -23.47 22.83
N HIS A 419 -21.20 -22.29 22.59
CA HIS A 419 -20.47 -22.02 21.35
C HIS A 419 -19.15 -22.81 21.26
N PHE A 420 -18.42 -23.00 22.35
CA PHE A 420 -17.21 -23.84 22.35
C PHE A 420 -17.51 -25.32 22.11
N GLU A 421 -18.62 -25.85 22.64
CA GLU A 421 -19.08 -27.22 22.34
C GLU A 421 -19.36 -27.39 20.85
N LYS A 422 -20.06 -26.42 20.24
CA LYS A 422 -20.33 -26.42 18.79
C LYS A 422 -19.04 -26.29 17.97
N ALA A 423 -18.12 -25.43 18.37
CA ALA A 423 -16.81 -25.33 17.73
C ALA A 423 -16.04 -26.66 17.79
N LEU A 424 -16.08 -27.36 18.93
CA LEU A 424 -15.43 -28.67 19.07
C LEU A 424 -16.13 -29.76 18.25
N LEU A 425 -17.46 -29.72 18.15
CA LEU A 425 -18.26 -30.68 17.37
C LEU A 425 -17.99 -30.56 15.86
N HIS A 426 -17.87 -29.33 15.36
CA HIS A 426 -17.72 -29.06 13.93
C HIS A 426 -16.26 -28.85 13.48
N GLY A 427 -15.32 -28.76 14.43
CA GLY A 427 -13.91 -28.50 14.15
C GLY A 427 -13.14 -29.73 13.64
N GLY A 428 -12.23 -29.49 12.69
CA GLY A 428 -11.23 -30.48 12.27
C GLY A 428 -10.06 -30.61 13.25
N GLU A 429 -9.14 -31.54 12.99
CA GLU A 429 -8.01 -31.82 13.89
C GLU A 429 -7.16 -30.59 14.24
N HIS A 430 -6.93 -29.70 13.26
CA HIS A 430 -6.09 -28.51 13.41
C HIS A 430 -6.61 -27.49 14.44
N GLY A 431 -7.91 -27.48 14.75
CA GLY A 431 -8.53 -26.59 15.74
C GLY A 431 -8.99 -27.30 17.02
N ARG A 432 -8.93 -28.63 17.05
CA ARG A 432 -9.56 -29.45 18.09
C ARG A 432 -9.00 -29.17 19.48
N GLU A 433 -7.67 -29.09 19.60
CA GLU A 433 -7.03 -28.88 20.89
C GLU A 433 -7.30 -27.48 21.46
N ARG A 434 -7.24 -26.45 20.59
CA ARG A 434 -7.64 -25.08 20.94
C ARG A 434 -9.08 -25.03 21.44
N ASN A 435 -10.01 -25.67 20.72
CA ASN A 435 -11.42 -25.68 21.09
C ASN A 435 -11.68 -26.43 22.41
N LYS A 436 -10.98 -27.55 22.66
CA LYS A 436 -11.03 -28.26 23.95
C LYS A 436 -10.53 -27.38 25.10
N GLN A 437 -9.41 -26.68 24.91
CA GLN A 437 -8.85 -25.81 25.93
C GLN A 437 -9.81 -24.65 26.26
N ASN A 438 -10.40 -24.02 25.25
CA ASN A 438 -11.37 -22.95 25.44
C ASN A 438 -12.62 -23.45 26.19
N LEU A 439 -13.16 -24.62 25.81
CA LEU A 439 -14.28 -25.24 26.52
C LEU A 439 -13.94 -25.55 27.98
N ALA A 440 -12.77 -26.15 28.24
CA ALA A 440 -12.34 -26.49 29.60
C ALA A 440 -12.18 -25.24 30.48
N ASN A 441 -11.64 -24.15 29.92
CA ASN A 441 -11.51 -22.87 30.62
C ASN A 441 -12.89 -22.28 30.95
N ALA A 442 -13.82 -22.28 30.00
CA ALA A 442 -15.16 -21.75 30.19
C ALA A 442 -15.96 -22.56 31.22
N LEU A 443 -15.89 -23.89 31.19
CA LEU A 443 -16.53 -24.76 32.20
C LEU A 443 -15.99 -24.49 33.61
N LYS A 444 -14.67 -24.33 33.77
CA LYS A 444 -14.08 -23.97 35.06
C LYS A 444 -14.60 -22.63 35.59
N LYS A 445 -14.78 -21.63 34.72
CA LYS A 445 -15.39 -20.33 35.10
C LYS A 445 -16.87 -20.47 35.44
N MET A 446 -17.61 -21.34 34.75
CA MET A 446 -19.01 -21.62 35.03
C MET A 446 -19.18 -22.24 36.43
N ASP A 447 -18.35 -23.22 36.77
CA ASP A 447 -18.35 -23.87 38.10
C ASP A 447 -18.02 -22.88 39.22
N GLN A 448 -17.11 -21.94 38.98
CA GLN A 448 -16.77 -20.88 39.95
C GLN A 448 -17.93 -19.88 40.16
N LYS A 449 -18.76 -19.66 39.14
CA LYS A 449 -19.93 -18.76 39.21
C LYS A 449 -21.13 -19.44 39.89
N ASN A 450 -21.20 -20.77 39.83
CA ASN A 450 -22.24 -21.60 40.43
C ASN A 450 -21.66 -22.70 41.34
N PRO A 451 -21.08 -22.37 42.52
CA PRO A 451 -20.45 -23.36 43.39
C PRO A 451 -21.41 -24.43 43.97
N ASN A 452 -22.72 -24.28 43.76
CA ASN A 452 -23.76 -25.20 44.25
C ASN A 452 -24.39 -26.10 43.17
N SER A 453 -23.88 -26.12 41.92
CA SER A 453 -24.44 -27.01 40.88
C SER A 453 -23.81 -28.41 40.84
N ILE A 454 -22.89 -28.74 41.77
CA ILE A 454 -22.37 -30.10 41.98
C ILE A 454 -22.84 -30.60 43.36
N SER A 455 -24.15 -30.74 43.50
CA SER A 455 -24.73 -31.70 44.44
C SER A 455 -25.91 -32.39 43.77
N ASN A 456 -25.61 -33.39 42.93
CA ASN A 456 -26.30 -34.68 42.82
C ASN A 456 -25.80 -35.45 41.60
#